data_AF-A0A7W1L4H2-F1
#
_entry.id   AF-A0A7W1L4H2-F1
#
_cell.length_a   1.000
_cell.length_b   1.000
_cell.length_c   1.000
_cell.angle_alpha   90.00
_cell.angle_beta   90.00
_cell.angle_gamma   90.00
#
_symmetry.space_group_name_H-M   'P 1'
#
loop_
_entity.id
_entity.type
_entity.pdbx_description
1 polymer ?
#
loop_
_entity_poly.entity_id
_entity_poly.type
_entity_poly.pdbx_seq_one_letter_code
_entity_poly.pdbx_strand_id
1 'polypeptide(L)'
;MRSVIGVCFVAFACGIALLQTRPFLPPVPGAIAVAGVCLCGLGAAWRRRSSASWSRAAYAAPLALTLSGAALFGFGYAAWRAETRLADELPRVWEGEDIRIVGVVDDLPQASSRGTRFAFAVERVATPRASVPDRVSLAWHAPRQPDGAAQAMPPIRAGERWAFTVRLKRPHGTINPGGFDLEAWLLERNLRATGYVRGDAAPQRLAAFAGRSRDYVQQSRERIRDRILLALRDAPFAGVIVALVIGDQRAIPDAQWTVFNRTGITHLVSISGLHVTVFATIAGALVFALARRSVRITTLCPARKIAATLGLFAAGGYVLLAGAEVPAVRTWAMLAVGTIGLWWGRPGTAGIVWLMALAAVLVWDPWATLSPGFWLSFGAVGMLLYAASGRIDAADEKPRHARWKTLIRRSARAQWVVTLGLTPLTLGLFEQVSLVSPLANAVAIPIVTAGVVPLALSGIVLPWDLSFQAAHALVAPLLQGLEWLAAAPAAAWQQHAPLRWTVVTGVAGTLWLLAPHGVPGRVWAILWLVPLFVVREAPPESGTFRLTVLDVGQGLAAVVAMRHHALVFDAGPRFHETADAGGRIVAPFLRHTGIRYLDGLIVSHVDL
;
A
#
# COMPACT_ATOMS: atom_id res chain seq x y z
N MET A 1 22.97 -21.81 -10.98
CA MET A 1 21.93 -21.31 -11.92
C MET A 1 20.71 -20.71 -11.21
N ARG A 2 20.15 -21.38 -10.19
CA ARG A 2 19.00 -20.84 -9.41
C ARG A 2 19.27 -19.52 -8.67
N SER A 3 20.49 -19.31 -8.17
CA SER A 3 20.89 -18.05 -7.51
C SER A 3 20.86 -16.86 -8.46
N VAL A 4 21.34 -17.01 -9.70
CA VAL A 4 21.43 -15.90 -10.66
C VAL A 4 20.06 -15.41 -11.12
N ILE A 5 19.11 -16.31 -11.36
CA ILE A 5 17.73 -15.94 -11.73
C ILE A 5 17.11 -15.06 -10.64
N GLY A 6 17.30 -15.43 -9.38
CA GLY A 6 16.81 -14.63 -8.26
C GLY A 6 17.38 -13.21 -8.24
N VAL A 7 18.70 -13.06 -8.42
CA VAL A 7 19.35 -11.74 -8.44
C VAL A 7 18.92 -10.93 -9.67
N CYS A 8 18.60 -11.56 -10.79
CA CYS A 8 18.03 -10.86 -11.96
C CYS A 8 16.66 -10.24 -11.66
N PHE A 9 15.79 -10.92 -10.88
CA PHE A 9 14.50 -10.34 -10.48
C PHE A 9 14.68 -9.12 -9.56
N VAL A 10 15.67 -9.15 -8.67
CA VAL A 10 16.03 -7.97 -7.85
C VAL A 10 16.52 -6.84 -8.73
N ALA A 11 17.45 -7.12 -9.66
CA ALA A 11 17.97 -6.12 -10.59
C ALA A 11 16.86 -5.49 -11.44
N PHE A 12 15.94 -6.31 -11.97
CA PHE A 12 14.74 -5.85 -12.67
C PHE A 12 13.89 -4.92 -11.81
N ALA A 13 13.58 -5.31 -10.57
CA ALA A 13 12.83 -4.48 -9.63
C ALA A 13 13.55 -3.15 -9.31
N CYS A 14 14.86 -3.18 -9.13
CA CYS A 14 15.68 -1.97 -8.95
C CYS A 14 15.62 -1.05 -10.17
N GLY A 15 15.62 -1.60 -11.38
CA GLY A 15 15.44 -0.83 -12.62
C GLY A 15 14.12 -0.09 -12.67
N ILE A 16 13.02 -0.76 -12.29
CA ILE A 16 11.68 -0.16 -12.19
C ILE A 16 11.67 0.95 -11.14
N ALA A 17 12.17 0.67 -9.93
CA ALA A 17 12.20 1.66 -8.85
C ALA A 17 13.07 2.88 -9.22
N LEU A 18 14.20 2.67 -9.92
CA LEU A 18 15.08 3.75 -10.36
C LEU A 18 14.38 4.70 -11.33
N LEU A 19 13.56 4.19 -12.25
CA LEU A 19 12.79 5.04 -13.16
C LEU A 19 11.88 5.98 -12.38
N GLN A 20 11.20 5.49 -11.34
CA GLN A 20 10.26 6.31 -10.56
C GLN A 20 10.93 7.48 -9.84
N THR A 21 12.26 7.47 -9.70
CA THR A 21 13.04 8.59 -9.13
C THR A 21 13.43 9.64 -10.16
N ARG A 22 13.13 9.43 -11.45
CA ARG A 22 13.53 10.33 -12.53
C ARG A 22 12.46 11.40 -12.77
N PRO A 23 12.87 12.67 -12.96
CA PRO A 23 11.93 13.75 -13.23
C PRO A 23 11.31 13.67 -14.63
N PHE A 24 11.96 12.98 -15.57
CA PHE A 24 11.51 12.85 -16.95
C PHE A 24 11.62 11.39 -17.42
N LEU A 25 10.71 11.01 -18.31
CA LEU A 25 10.80 9.72 -19.00
C LEU A 25 11.92 9.74 -20.03
N PRO A 26 12.64 8.62 -20.22
CA PRO A 26 13.59 8.50 -21.31
C PRO A 26 12.87 8.58 -22.67
N PRO A 27 13.49 9.15 -23.71
CA PRO A 27 12.84 9.37 -25.00
C PRO A 27 12.58 8.09 -25.81
N VAL A 28 13.33 7.01 -25.55
CA VAL A 28 13.23 5.73 -26.29
C VAL A 28 13.09 4.54 -25.35
N PRO A 29 11.99 4.44 -24.58
CA PRO A 29 11.85 3.44 -23.53
C PRO A 29 11.90 2.00 -24.07
N GLY A 30 11.30 1.77 -25.25
CA GLY A 30 11.36 0.47 -25.94
C GLY A 30 12.77 0.04 -26.32
N ALA A 31 13.61 0.96 -26.82
CA ALA A 31 14.99 0.67 -27.18
C ALA A 31 15.83 0.29 -25.94
N ILE A 32 15.59 0.95 -24.81
CA ILE A 32 16.25 0.64 -23.54
C ILE A 32 15.86 -0.76 -23.06
N ALA A 33 14.57 -1.13 -23.16
CA ALA A 33 14.11 -2.46 -22.81
C ALA A 33 14.77 -3.54 -23.69
N VAL A 34 14.81 -3.33 -25.02
CA VAL A 34 15.45 -4.26 -25.96
C VAL A 34 16.95 -4.39 -25.68
N ALA A 35 17.65 -3.28 -25.43
CA ALA A 35 19.06 -3.29 -25.04
C ALA A 35 19.28 -4.10 -23.75
N GLY A 36 18.40 -3.95 -22.76
CA GLY A 36 18.42 -4.74 -21.53
C GLY A 36 18.31 -6.25 -21.78
N VAL A 37 17.39 -6.67 -22.66
CA VAL A 37 17.24 -8.08 -23.07
C VAL A 37 18.48 -8.58 -23.79
N CYS A 38 19.06 -7.79 -24.70
CA CYS A 38 20.28 -8.15 -25.42
C CYS A 38 21.45 -8.36 -24.46
N LEU A 39 21.66 -7.44 -23.51
CA LEU A 39 22.71 -7.55 -22.49
C LEU A 39 22.51 -8.75 -21.56
N CYS A 40 21.25 -9.05 -21.18
CA CYS A 40 20.92 -10.28 -20.46
C CYS A 40 21.30 -11.53 -21.25
N GLY A 41 20.92 -11.58 -22.53
CA GLY A 41 21.21 -12.69 -23.43
C GLY A 41 22.71 -12.90 -23.61
N LEU A 42 23.46 -11.82 -23.85
CA LEU A 42 24.91 -11.84 -23.99
C LEU A 42 25.61 -12.34 -22.72
N GLY A 43 25.23 -11.83 -21.54
CA GLY A 43 25.80 -12.29 -20.28
C GLY A 43 25.47 -13.74 -19.97
N ALA A 44 24.26 -14.20 -20.31
CA ALA A 44 23.85 -15.60 -20.13
C ALA A 44 24.57 -16.54 -21.09
N ALA A 45 24.73 -16.14 -22.36
CA ALA A 45 25.47 -16.89 -23.38
C ALA A 45 26.95 -17.00 -23.03
N TRP A 46 27.57 -15.89 -22.58
CA TRP A 46 28.96 -15.88 -22.12
C TRP A 46 29.16 -16.81 -20.92
N ARG A 47 28.23 -16.82 -19.95
CA ARG A 47 28.25 -17.77 -18.82
C ARG A 47 28.06 -19.23 -19.20
N ARG A 48 27.36 -19.53 -20.29
CA ARG A 48 27.22 -20.91 -20.80
C ARG A 48 28.49 -21.37 -21.52
N ARG A 49 29.23 -20.45 -22.13
CA ARG A 49 30.51 -20.71 -22.80
C ARG A 49 31.71 -20.79 -21.86
N SER A 50 31.64 -20.17 -20.69
CA SER A 50 32.73 -20.22 -19.70
C SER A 50 32.84 -21.60 -19.04
N SER A 51 34.00 -22.25 -19.20
CA SER A 51 34.36 -23.51 -18.52
C SER A 51 34.54 -23.33 -17.01
N ALA A 52 34.41 -24.42 -16.24
CA ALA A 52 34.52 -24.45 -14.77
C ALA A 52 35.91 -24.06 -14.22
N SER A 53 36.93 -23.90 -15.07
CA SER A 53 38.32 -23.58 -14.67
C SER A 53 38.64 -22.08 -14.58
N TRP A 54 37.67 -21.20 -14.80
CA TRP A 54 37.90 -19.76 -14.84
C TRP A 54 37.98 -19.11 -13.45
N SER A 55 38.88 -18.14 -13.28
CA SER A 55 39.06 -17.38 -12.04
C SER A 55 37.77 -16.64 -11.64
N ARG A 56 37.61 -16.32 -10.35
CA ARG A 56 36.41 -15.61 -9.82
C ARG A 56 36.10 -14.31 -10.58
N ALA A 57 37.14 -13.62 -11.07
CA ALA A 57 37.01 -12.39 -11.86
C ALA A 57 36.29 -12.62 -13.20
N ALA A 58 36.53 -13.78 -13.82
CA ALA A 58 35.99 -14.09 -15.14
C ALA A 58 34.54 -14.59 -15.10
N TYR A 59 34.02 -14.94 -13.92
CA TYR A 59 32.59 -15.15 -13.65
C TYR A 59 31.84 -13.85 -13.27
N ALA A 60 32.55 -12.84 -12.74
CA ALA A 60 31.94 -11.61 -12.27
C ALA A 60 31.43 -10.74 -13.44
N ALA A 61 32.19 -10.64 -14.53
CA ALA A 61 31.84 -9.83 -15.70
C ALA A 61 30.53 -10.28 -16.39
N PRO A 62 30.33 -11.57 -16.76
CA PRO A 62 29.07 -11.99 -17.37
C PRO A 62 27.89 -11.90 -16.40
N LEU A 63 28.12 -12.07 -15.09
CA LEU A 63 27.08 -11.86 -14.08
C LEU A 63 26.68 -10.38 -14.03
N ALA A 64 27.64 -9.46 -13.92
CA ALA A 64 27.39 -8.02 -13.93
C ALA A 64 26.66 -7.59 -15.21
N LEU A 65 27.01 -8.17 -16.36
CA LEU A 65 26.31 -7.93 -17.63
C LEU A 65 24.86 -8.41 -17.58
N THR A 66 24.60 -9.62 -17.08
CA THR A 66 23.22 -10.11 -16.90
C THR A 66 22.40 -9.25 -15.95
N LEU A 67 22.99 -8.80 -14.84
CA LEU A 67 22.29 -7.98 -13.84
C LEU A 67 22.02 -6.57 -14.37
N SER A 68 22.98 -5.97 -15.06
CA SER A 68 22.83 -4.66 -15.71
C SER A 68 21.76 -4.73 -16.80
N GLY A 69 21.76 -5.80 -17.60
CA GLY A 69 20.71 -6.04 -18.58
C GLY A 69 19.32 -6.16 -17.95
N ALA A 70 19.21 -6.87 -16.82
CA ALA A 70 17.92 -7.05 -16.16
C ALA A 70 17.39 -5.74 -15.55
N ALA A 71 18.28 -4.93 -14.97
CA ALA A 71 17.95 -3.58 -14.49
C ALA A 71 17.55 -2.64 -15.63
N LEU A 72 18.29 -2.64 -16.74
CA LEU A 72 17.95 -1.84 -17.93
C LEU A 72 16.61 -2.27 -18.53
N PHE A 73 16.32 -3.58 -18.58
CA PHE A 73 15.03 -4.09 -19.01
C PHE A 73 13.90 -3.58 -18.10
N GLY A 74 14.08 -3.65 -16.78
CA GLY A 74 13.10 -3.12 -15.81
C GLY A 74 12.87 -1.62 -16.00
N PHE A 75 13.95 -0.84 -16.16
CA PHE A 75 13.87 0.59 -16.38
C PHE A 75 13.12 0.95 -17.68
N GLY A 76 13.49 0.32 -18.81
CA GLY A 76 12.83 0.54 -20.09
C GLY A 76 11.38 0.08 -20.11
N TYR A 77 11.08 -1.06 -19.47
CA TYR A 77 9.72 -1.58 -19.33
C TYR A 77 8.81 -0.62 -18.56
N ALA A 78 9.26 -0.16 -17.39
CA ALA A 78 8.49 0.77 -16.60
C ALA A 78 8.33 2.13 -17.32
N ALA A 79 9.31 2.54 -18.12
CA ALA A 79 9.26 3.79 -18.86
C ALA A 79 8.21 3.74 -19.97
N TRP A 80 8.14 2.63 -20.70
CA TRP A 80 7.10 2.38 -21.70
C TRP A 80 5.70 2.35 -21.06
N ARG A 81 5.57 1.67 -19.91
CA ARG A 81 4.31 1.65 -19.15
C ARG A 81 3.93 3.02 -18.61
N ALA A 82 4.88 3.83 -18.17
CA ALA A 82 4.64 5.18 -17.70
C ALA A 82 4.20 6.10 -18.86
N GLU A 83 4.86 6.00 -20.02
CA GLU A 83 4.49 6.75 -21.23
C GLU A 83 3.04 6.50 -21.63
N THR A 84 2.65 5.22 -21.76
CA THR A 84 1.25 4.84 -22.08
C THR A 84 0.24 5.33 -21.05
N ARG A 85 0.59 5.33 -19.76
CA ARG A 85 -0.30 5.79 -18.68
C ARG A 85 -0.40 7.31 -18.59
N LEU A 86 0.68 8.02 -18.89
CA LEU A 86 0.72 9.49 -18.87
C LEU A 86 0.07 10.09 -20.11
N ALA A 87 0.05 9.37 -21.24
CA ALA A 87 -0.65 9.75 -22.46
C ALA A 87 -2.17 9.86 -22.27
N ASP A 88 -2.75 9.09 -21.34
CA ASP A 88 -4.13 9.29 -20.88
C ASP A 88 -4.18 10.50 -19.93
N GLU A 89 -4.41 11.68 -20.50
CA GLU A 89 -4.52 12.94 -19.77
C GLU A 89 -5.66 13.82 -20.25
N LEU A 90 -6.12 14.71 -19.37
CA LEU A 90 -7.07 15.76 -19.74
C LEU A 90 -6.32 16.85 -20.53
N PRO A 91 -6.69 17.13 -21.80
CA PRO A 91 -6.08 18.21 -22.57
C PRO A 91 -6.34 19.56 -21.91
N ARG A 92 -5.34 20.45 -21.92
CA ARG A 92 -5.42 21.77 -21.27
C ARG A 92 -6.60 22.63 -21.73
N VAL A 93 -7.03 22.47 -22.99
CA VAL A 93 -8.18 23.20 -23.57
C VAL A 93 -9.50 22.84 -22.90
N TRP A 94 -9.59 21.66 -22.29
CA TRP A 94 -10.80 21.15 -21.64
C TRP A 94 -10.73 21.23 -20.11
N GLU A 95 -9.64 21.76 -19.56
CA GLU A 95 -9.49 21.98 -18.12
C GLU A 95 -10.34 23.17 -17.68
N GLY A 96 -11.20 22.97 -16.68
CA GLY A 96 -12.10 24.02 -16.19
C GLY A 96 -13.35 24.25 -17.06
N GLU A 97 -13.49 23.53 -18.18
CA GLU A 97 -14.67 23.58 -19.04
C GLU A 97 -15.76 22.61 -18.59
N ASP A 98 -17.01 22.90 -18.93
CA ASP A 98 -18.14 22.03 -18.62
C ASP A 98 -18.32 20.97 -19.72
N ILE A 99 -18.10 19.71 -19.34
CA ILE A 99 -18.10 18.57 -20.26
C ILE A 99 -19.20 17.60 -19.86
N ARG A 100 -20.03 17.22 -20.83
CA ARG A 100 -21.04 16.18 -20.61
C ARG A 100 -20.43 14.81 -20.88
N ILE A 101 -20.39 13.98 -19.86
CA ILE A 101 -19.83 12.63 -19.90
C ILE A 101 -20.88 11.60 -19.50
N VAL A 102 -20.79 10.42 -20.11
CA VAL A 102 -21.56 9.23 -19.76
C VAL A 102 -20.60 8.14 -19.33
N GLY A 103 -20.93 7.47 -18.24
CA GLY A 103 -20.06 6.45 -17.67
C GLY A 103 -20.68 5.79 -16.46
N VAL A 104 -19.86 5.03 -15.75
CA VAL A 104 -20.30 4.15 -14.66
C VAL A 104 -19.50 4.44 -13.41
N VAL A 105 -20.18 4.39 -12.28
CA VAL A 105 -19.57 4.49 -10.95
C VAL A 105 -18.77 3.21 -10.67
N ASP A 106 -17.45 3.34 -10.71
CA ASP A 106 -16.49 2.22 -10.87
C ASP A 106 -15.80 1.80 -9.56
N ASP A 107 -16.17 2.41 -8.44
CA ASP A 107 -15.70 2.08 -7.08
C ASP A 107 -16.76 2.47 -6.05
N LEU A 108 -16.56 2.07 -4.78
CA LEU A 108 -17.47 2.41 -3.69
C LEU A 108 -17.57 3.94 -3.50
N PRO A 109 -18.78 4.52 -3.64
CA PRO A 109 -19.01 5.92 -3.35
C PRO A 109 -18.74 6.20 -1.86
N GLN A 110 -18.17 7.38 -1.59
CA GLN A 110 -17.99 7.88 -0.23
C GLN A 110 -18.86 9.09 0.01
N ALA A 111 -19.75 8.95 0.97
CA ALA A 111 -20.44 10.09 1.54
C ALA A 111 -19.46 10.90 2.42
N SER A 112 -19.55 12.21 2.30
CA SER A 112 -18.95 13.18 3.20
C SER A 112 -20.01 14.21 3.59
N SER A 113 -19.72 15.05 4.59
CA SER A 113 -20.62 16.15 4.98
C SER A 113 -20.90 17.15 3.84
N ARG A 114 -20.02 17.23 2.83
CA ARG A 114 -20.17 18.13 1.67
C ARG A 114 -20.76 17.46 0.43
N GLY A 115 -21.05 16.16 0.46
CA GLY A 115 -21.55 15.39 -0.68
C GLY A 115 -20.78 14.10 -0.93
N THR A 116 -20.91 13.52 -2.12
CA THR A 116 -20.39 12.18 -2.43
C THR A 116 -19.21 12.23 -3.40
N ARG A 117 -18.09 11.58 -3.05
CA ARG A 117 -16.94 11.39 -3.95
C ARG A 117 -16.90 9.95 -4.46
N PHE A 118 -16.66 9.78 -5.75
CA PHE A 118 -16.64 8.46 -6.40
C PHE A 118 -15.69 8.44 -7.61
N ALA A 119 -15.18 7.25 -7.93
CA ALA A 119 -14.45 7.02 -9.17
C ALA A 119 -15.45 6.75 -10.30
N PHE A 120 -15.23 7.37 -11.45
CA PHE A 120 -16.13 7.30 -12.60
C PHE A 120 -15.35 6.82 -13.83
N ALA A 121 -15.77 5.70 -14.39
CA ALA A 121 -15.24 5.17 -15.64
C ALA A 121 -16.04 5.75 -16.81
N VAL A 122 -15.40 6.58 -17.61
CA VAL A 122 -16.01 7.26 -18.76
C VAL A 122 -16.18 6.25 -19.89
N GLU A 123 -17.42 6.10 -20.38
CA GLU A 123 -17.73 5.25 -21.53
C GLU A 123 -17.91 6.07 -22.81
N ARG A 124 -18.42 7.31 -22.67
CA ARG A 124 -18.68 8.20 -23.81
C ARG A 124 -18.63 9.66 -23.40
N VAL A 125 -17.99 10.49 -24.23
CA VAL A 125 -18.02 11.95 -24.13
C VAL A 125 -19.10 12.48 -25.06
N ALA A 126 -20.07 13.21 -24.53
CA ALA A 126 -21.19 13.76 -25.30
C ALA A 126 -20.88 15.16 -25.84
N THR A 127 -19.96 15.90 -25.22
CA THR A 127 -19.50 17.21 -25.73
C THR A 127 -18.65 17.00 -27.00
N PRO A 128 -19.00 17.63 -28.14
CA PRO A 128 -18.24 17.49 -29.38
C PRO A 128 -16.78 17.94 -29.22
N ARG A 129 -15.84 17.16 -29.79
CA ARG A 129 -14.38 17.41 -29.73
C ARG A 129 -13.76 17.37 -28.33
N ALA A 130 -14.54 17.12 -27.29
CA ALA A 130 -14.01 16.94 -25.95
C ALA A 130 -13.36 15.57 -25.80
N SER A 131 -12.18 15.58 -25.18
CA SER A 131 -11.46 14.38 -24.78
C SER A 131 -11.23 14.45 -23.29
N VAL A 132 -11.59 13.37 -22.58
CA VAL A 132 -11.38 13.23 -21.15
C VAL A 132 -10.76 11.87 -20.89
N PRO A 133 -10.05 11.71 -19.76
CA PRO A 133 -9.47 10.42 -19.44
C PRO A 133 -10.50 9.33 -19.17
N ASP A 134 -10.09 8.07 -19.35
CA ASP A 134 -10.97 6.90 -19.19
C ASP A 134 -11.51 6.76 -17.76
N ARG A 135 -10.77 7.24 -16.76
CA ARG A 135 -11.15 7.12 -15.35
C ARG A 135 -10.82 8.39 -14.58
N VAL A 136 -11.85 8.97 -13.97
CA VAL A 136 -11.80 10.26 -13.27
C VAL A 136 -12.37 10.16 -11.85
N SER A 137 -11.97 11.06 -10.96
CA SER A 137 -12.50 11.17 -9.60
C SER A 137 -13.44 12.36 -9.51
N LEU A 138 -14.73 12.10 -9.25
CA LEU A 138 -15.75 13.14 -9.21
C LEU A 138 -16.25 13.36 -7.78
N ALA A 139 -16.49 14.61 -7.43
CA ALA A 139 -17.26 15.00 -6.26
C ALA A 139 -18.61 15.57 -6.68
N TRP A 140 -19.70 15.07 -6.11
CA TRP A 140 -21.01 15.67 -6.26
C TRP A 140 -21.41 16.31 -4.94
N HIS A 141 -21.43 17.64 -4.93
CA HIS A 141 -21.75 18.43 -3.74
C HIS A 141 -23.25 18.60 -3.57
N ALA A 142 -23.72 18.57 -2.33
CA ALA A 142 -25.11 18.85 -2.01
C ALA A 142 -25.40 20.33 -2.31
N PRO A 143 -26.46 20.65 -3.08
CA PRO A 143 -26.93 22.02 -3.19
C PRO A 143 -27.27 22.53 -1.79
N ARG A 144 -26.70 23.69 -1.41
CA ARG A 144 -27.11 24.39 -0.19
C ARG A 144 -28.44 25.09 -0.48
N GLN A 145 -29.46 24.85 0.35
CA GLN A 145 -30.63 25.72 0.38
C GLN A 145 -30.24 27.12 0.90
N PRO A 146 -31.03 28.16 0.56
CA PRO A 146 -30.84 29.51 1.07
C PRO A 146 -30.75 29.57 2.61
N ASP A 147 -31.46 28.67 3.30
CA ASP A 147 -31.49 28.57 4.77
C ASP A 147 -30.30 27.77 5.36
N GLY A 148 -29.31 27.41 4.54
CA GLY A 148 -28.12 26.67 4.95
C GLY A 148 -28.27 25.15 5.08
N ALA A 149 -29.50 24.63 5.01
CA ALA A 149 -29.77 23.20 5.02
C ALA A 149 -29.30 22.51 3.72
N ALA A 150 -28.65 21.35 3.85
CA ALA A 150 -28.25 20.56 2.69
C ALA A 150 -29.47 19.79 2.15
N GLN A 151 -29.77 19.93 0.85
CA GLN A 151 -30.83 19.14 0.23
C GLN A 151 -30.41 17.66 0.17
N ALA A 152 -31.34 16.75 0.47
CA ALA A 152 -31.10 15.32 0.38
C ALA A 152 -30.77 14.93 -1.07
N MET A 153 -29.53 14.53 -1.31
CA MET A 153 -29.08 14.06 -2.61
C MET A 153 -29.52 12.61 -2.82
N PRO A 154 -29.89 12.20 -4.04
CA PRO A 154 -30.10 10.79 -4.32
C PRO A 154 -28.79 10.03 -4.10
N PRO A 155 -28.82 8.89 -3.38
CA PRO A 155 -27.61 8.13 -3.11
C PRO A 155 -27.06 7.56 -4.41
N ILE A 156 -25.81 7.92 -4.74
CA ILE A 156 -25.07 7.25 -5.81
C ILE A 156 -24.68 5.86 -5.33
N ARG A 157 -24.93 4.85 -6.16
CA ARG A 157 -24.53 3.46 -5.91
C ARG A 157 -23.47 2.97 -6.87
N ALA A 158 -22.69 1.99 -6.42
CA ALA A 158 -21.67 1.38 -7.25
C ALA A 158 -22.30 0.61 -8.42
N GLY A 159 -21.72 0.75 -9.61
CA GLY A 159 -22.20 0.11 -10.84
C GLY A 159 -23.36 0.82 -11.52
N GLU A 160 -23.86 1.95 -11.00
CA GLU A 160 -24.85 2.77 -11.70
C GLU A 160 -24.24 3.50 -12.90
N ARG A 161 -25.02 3.61 -13.98
CA ARG A 161 -24.66 4.38 -15.19
C ARG A 161 -25.33 5.74 -15.15
N TRP A 162 -24.53 6.79 -15.28
CA TRP A 162 -24.97 8.17 -15.17
C TRP A 162 -24.49 9.02 -16.36
N ALA A 163 -25.28 10.05 -16.68
CA ALA A 163 -24.85 11.17 -17.49
C ALA A 163 -24.67 12.40 -16.59
N PHE A 164 -23.44 12.90 -16.53
CA PHE A 164 -23.08 14.06 -15.72
C PHE A 164 -22.55 15.18 -16.61
N THR A 165 -22.88 16.42 -16.27
CA THR A 165 -22.10 17.59 -16.68
C THR A 165 -21.05 17.83 -15.60
N VAL A 166 -19.78 17.75 -15.96
CA VAL A 166 -18.67 17.83 -15.01
C VAL A 166 -17.72 18.95 -15.40
N ARG A 167 -17.05 19.50 -14.40
CA ARG A 167 -15.89 20.37 -14.60
C ARG A 167 -14.65 19.64 -14.08
N LEU A 168 -13.74 19.32 -14.99
CA LEU A 168 -12.55 18.54 -14.70
C LEU A 168 -11.31 19.43 -14.57
N LYS A 169 -10.37 18.97 -13.76
CA LYS A 169 -9.03 19.51 -13.58
C LYS A 169 -8.02 18.41 -13.76
N ARG A 170 -6.84 18.78 -14.26
CA ARG A 170 -5.72 17.85 -14.34
C ARG A 170 -5.31 17.43 -12.92
N PRO A 171 -4.76 16.22 -12.72
CA PRO A 171 -4.21 15.82 -11.44
C PRO A 171 -3.17 16.83 -11.00
N HIS A 172 -3.43 17.51 -9.88
CA HIS A 172 -2.51 18.48 -9.30
C HIS A 172 -2.55 18.36 -7.78
N GLY A 173 -1.37 18.24 -7.16
CA GLY A 173 -1.19 18.16 -5.72
C GLY A 173 -0.45 19.36 -5.15
N THR A 174 -0.48 19.53 -3.83
CA THR A 174 0.34 20.54 -3.18
C THR A 174 1.82 20.12 -3.17
N ILE A 175 2.72 21.05 -3.39
CA ILE A 175 4.15 20.77 -3.51
C ILE A 175 4.87 21.19 -2.22
N ASN A 176 4.90 20.29 -1.23
CA ASN A 176 5.58 20.52 0.04
C ASN A 176 6.53 19.37 0.40
N PRO A 177 7.74 19.65 0.92
CA PRO A 177 8.61 18.62 1.49
C PRO A 177 7.92 17.86 2.63
N GLY A 178 8.06 16.53 2.64
CA GLY A 178 7.38 15.66 3.61
C GLY A 178 5.85 15.60 3.45
N GLY A 179 5.29 16.26 2.43
CA GLY A 179 3.87 16.23 2.11
C GLY A 179 3.42 14.95 1.41
N PHE A 180 2.11 14.73 1.40
CA PHE A 180 1.49 13.62 0.67
C PHE A 180 1.50 13.91 -0.84
N ASP A 181 2.11 13.02 -1.62
CA ASP A 181 2.13 13.11 -3.08
C ASP A 181 0.80 12.63 -3.69
N LEU A 182 -0.11 13.58 -3.88
CA LEU A 182 -1.43 13.32 -4.47
C LEU A 182 -1.33 12.89 -5.94
N GLU A 183 -0.37 13.42 -6.70
CA GLU A 183 -0.23 13.12 -8.13
C GLU A 183 0.24 11.68 -8.35
N ALA A 184 1.24 11.23 -7.58
CA ALA A 184 1.68 9.83 -7.57
C ALA A 184 0.55 8.89 -7.13
N TRP A 185 -0.22 9.26 -6.11
CA TRP A 185 -1.35 8.46 -5.63
C TRP A 185 -2.47 8.35 -6.69
N LEU A 186 -2.77 9.43 -7.40
CA LEU A 186 -3.74 9.43 -8.51
C LEU A 186 -3.24 8.58 -9.68
N LEU A 187 -1.95 8.67 -10.02
CA LEU A 187 -1.30 7.85 -11.04
C LEU A 187 -1.38 6.35 -10.71
N GLU A 188 -1.02 5.97 -9.49
CA GLU A 188 -1.10 4.59 -8.98
C GLU A 188 -2.52 4.03 -9.14
N ARG A 189 -3.54 4.83 -8.84
CA ARG A 189 -4.96 4.43 -8.92
C ARG A 189 -5.58 4.55 -10.31
N ASN A 190 -4.81 4.90 -11.34
CA ASN A 190 -5.33 5.18 -12.67
C ASN A 190 -6.44 6.25 -12.66
N LEU A 191 -6.32 7.28 -11.82
CA LEU A 191 -7.23 8.41 -11.78
C LEU A 191 -6.53 9.57 -12.48
N ARG A 192 -6.99 9.90 -13.69
CA ARG A 192 -6.25 10.79 -14.60
C ARG A 192 -6.85 12.19 -14.73
N ALA A 193 -7.98 12.44 -14.05
CA ALA A 193 -8.48 13.77 -13.75
C ALA A 193 -9.28 13.76 -12.45
N THR A 194 -9.41 14.93 -11.83
CA THR A 194 -10.32 15.15 -10.70
C THR A 194 -11.33 16.23 -11.07
N GLY A 195 -12.51 16.24 -10.46
CA GLY A 195 -13.50 17.25 -10.79
C GLY A 195 -14.74 17.16 -9.93
N TYR A 196 -15.74 17.95 -10.31
CA TYR A 196 -17.03 17.96 -9.65
C TYR A 196 -18.19 18.00 -10.64
N VAL A 197 -19.33 17.48 -10.20
CA VAL A 197 -20.59 17.50 -10.96
C VAL A 197 -21.23 18.88 -10.83
N ARG A 198 -21.60 19.49 -11.96
CA ARG A 198 -22.32 20.77 -12.01
C ARG A 198 -23.80 20.56 -11.70
N GLY A 199 -24.37 21.47 -10.90
CA GLY A 199 -25.79 21.43 -10.53
C GLY A 199 -26.75 21.99 -11.59
N ASP A 200 -26.23 22.78 -12.55
CA ASP A 200 -27.05 23.53 -13.51
C ASP A 200 -27.80 22.62 -14.50
N ALA A 201 -27.23 21.47 -14.83
CA ALA A 201 -27.88 20.43 -15.61
C ALA A 201 -28.19 19.24 -14.69
N ALA A 202 -29.47 18.87 -14.60
CA ALA A 202 -29.90 17.78 -13.74
C ALA A 202 -29.17 16.48 -14.11
N PRO A 203 -28.41 15.87 -13.17
CA PRO A 203 -27.73 14.62 -13.43
C PRO A 203 -28.75 13.52 -13.74
N GLN A 204 -28.51 12.78 -14.82
CA GLN A 204 -29.46 11.80 -15.31
C GLN A 204 -28.93 10.39 -15.07
N ARG A 205 -29.64 9.60 -14.25
CA ARG A 205 -29.36 8.17 -14.13
C ARG A 205 -29.89 7.45 -15.36
N LEU A 206 -28.99 6.86 -16.14
CA LEU A 206 -29.34 6.13 -17.37
C LEU A 206 -29.67 4.67 -17.08
N ALA A 207 -28.96 4.05 -16.13
CA ALA A 207 -29.25 2.69 -15.69
C ALA A 207 -28.87 2.49 -14.22
N ALA A 208 -29.68 1.73 -13.49
CA ALA A 208 -29.40 1.35 -12.10
C ALA A 208 -28.23 0.34 -11.99
N PHE A 209 -27.87 -0.31 -13.10
CA PHE A 209 -26.77 -1.26 -13.15
C PHE A 209 -26.22 -1.39 -14.58
N ALA A 210 -24.92 -1.18 -14.76
CA ALA A 210 -24.28 -1.18 -16.08
C ALA A 210 -23.90 -2.57 -16.60
N GLY A 211 -23.81 -3.59 -15.73
CA GLY A 211 -23.64 -4.99 -16.13
C GLY A 211 -22.21 -5.46 -16.40
N ARG A 212 -21.17 -4.66 -16.11
CA ARG A 212 -19.78 -5.09 -16.31
C ARG A 212 -19.36 -6.04 -15.18
N SER A 213 -18.41 -6.94 -15.44
CA SER A 213 -17.90 -7.90 -14.43
C SER A 213 -17.44 -7.21 -13.14
N ARG A 214 -16.81 -6.04 -13.25
CA ARG A 214 -16.38 -5.23 -12.11
C ARG A 214 -17.55 -4.64 -11.32
N ASP A 215 -18.65 -4.27 -11.98
CA ASP A 215 -19.81 -3.66 -11.34
C ASP A 215 -20.49 -4.67 -10.40
N TYR A 216 -20.53 -5.96 -10.76
CA TYR A 216 -21.01 -7.03 -9.87
C TYR A 216 -20.20 -7.11 -8.58
N VAL A 217 -18.87 -6.99 -8.67
CA VAL A 217 -18.00 -6.99 -7.50
C VAL A 217 -18.28 -5.76 -6.64
N GLN A 218 -18.32 -4.57 -7.22
CA GLN A 218 -18.54 -3.33 -6.47
C GLN A 218 -19.92 -3.27 -5.81
N GLN A 219 -20.97 -3.72 -6.50
CA GLN A 219 -22.31 -3.79 -5.93
C GLN A 219 -22.39 -4.83 -4.82
N SER A 220 -21.69 -5.97 -4.94
CA SER A 220 -21.59 -6.96 -3.85
C SER A 220 -20.88 -6.37 -2.63
N ARG A 221 -19.80 -5.62 -2.84
CA ARG A 221 -19.08 -4.91 -1.77
C ARG A 221 -19.98 -3.90 -1.07
N GLU A 222 -20.72 -3.11 -1.82
CA GLU A 222 -21.66 -2.13 -1.28
C GLU A 222 -22.76 -2.80 -0.45
N ARG A 223 -23.37 -3.88 -0.95
CA ARG A 223 -24.38 -4.65 -0.19
C ARG A 223 -23.83 -5.21 1.12
N ILE A 224 -22.59 -5.74 1.10
CA ILE A 224 -21.94 -6.24 2.32
C ILE A 224 -21.66 -5.09 3.29
N ARG A 225 -21.16 -3.94 2.81
CA ARG A 225 -20.96 -2.74 3.63
C ARG A 225 -22.25 -2.33 4.33
N ASP A 226 -23.32 -2.15 3.56
CA ASP A 226 -24.60 -1.67 4.07
C ASP A 226 -25.18 -2.64 5.09
N ARG A 227 -25.01 -3.96 4.85
CA ARG A 227 -25.40 -5.00 5.81
C ARG A 227 -24.60 -4.93 7.11
N ILE A 228 -23.28 -4.76 7.05
CA ILE A 228 -22.43 -4.65 8.25
C ILE A 228 -22.82 -3.38 9.04
N LEU A 229 -22.97 -2.25 8.36
CA LEU A 229 -23.37 -0.99 8.98
C LEU A 229 -24.78 -1.07 9.59
N LEU A 230 -25.69 -1.82 8.97
CA LEU A 230 -27.01 -2.09 9.53
C LEU A 230 -26.94 -2.98 10.78
N ALA A 231 -26.16 -4.07 10.73
CA ALA A 231 -26.01 -5.03 11.82
C ALA A 231 -25.27 -4.45 13.04
N LEU A 232 -24.40 -3.46 12.80
CA LEU A 232 -23.57 -2.77 13.79
C LEU A 232 -23.98 -1.30 13.95
N ARG A 233 -25.27 -0.99 13.77
CA ARG A 233 -25.78 0.38 13.94
C ARG A 233 -25.41 0.92 15.31
N ASP A 234 -24.87 2.14 15.34
CA ASP A 234 -24.40 2.85 16.54
C ASP A 234 -23.22 2.19 17.28
N ALA A 235 -22.70 1.06 16.79
CA ALA A 235 -21.56 0.40 17.41
C ALA A 235 -20.25 1.13 17.05
N PRO A 236 -19.38 1.43 18.03
CA PRO A 236 -18.09 2.04 17.74
C PRO A 236 -17.25 1.08 16.89
N PHE A 237 -16.35 1.63 16.07
CA PHE A 237 -15.45 0.83 15.22
C PHE A 237 -16.14 -0.05 14.15
N ALA A 238 -17.43 0.14 13.85
CA ALA A 238 -18.09 -0.60 12.76
C ALA A 238 -17.33 -0.46 11.42
N GLY A 239 -16.79 0.73 11.13
CA GLY A 239 -15.93 0.98 9.97
C GLY A 239 -14.67 0.10 9.91
N VAL A 240 -14.14 -0.35 11.05
CA VAL A 240 -12.99 -1.27 11.10
C VAL A 240 -13.40 -2.66 10.62
N ILE A 241 -14.60 -3.14 11.01
CA ILE A 241 -15.12 -4.43 10.51
C ILE A 241 -15.37 -4.33 9.00
N VAL A 242 -15.95 -3.24 8.50
CA VAL A 242 -16.12 -2.99 7.07
C VAL A 242 -14.76 -3.04 6.35
N ALA A 243 -13.74 -2.35 6.87
CA ALA A 243 -12.40 -2.35 6.28
C ALA A 243 -11.75 -3.74 6.27
N LEU A 244 -11.86 -4.51 7.34
CA LEU A 244 -11.29 -5.86 7.44
C LEU A 244 -11.96 -6.87 6.48
N VAL A 245 -13.25 -6.68 6.19
CA VAL A 245 -14.05 -7.62 5.39
C VAL A 245 -13.98 -7.29 3.90
N ILE A 246 -14.21 -6.04 3.50
CA ILE A 246 -14.31 -5.62 2.09
C ILE A 246 -13.24 -4.61 1.65
N GLY A 247 -12.32 -4.25 2.54
CA GLY A 247 -11.21 -3.33 2.22
C GLY A 247 -11.59 -1.85 2.19
N ASP A 248 -12.81 -1.47 2.59
CA ASP A 248 -13.25 -0.07 2.60
C ASP A 248 -12.69 0.69 3.81
N GLN A 249 -11.40 1.02 3.73
CA GLN A 249 -10.65 1.78 4.72
C GLN A 249 -11.21 3.19 5.00
N ARG A 250 -12.02 3.73 4.07
CA ARG A 250 -12.58 5.08 4.18
C ARG A 250 -13.80 5.13 5.10
N ALA A 251 -14.32 3.97 5.50
CA ALA A 251 -15.32 3.85 6.55
C ALA A 251 -14.75 4.11 7.96
N ILE A 252 -13.42 4.16 8.11
CA ILE A 252 -12.74 4.40 9.39
C ILE A 252 -12.54 5.90 9.61
N PRO A 253 -13.04 6.47 10.73
CA PRO A 253 -12.80 7.86 11.10
C PRO A 253 -11.30 8.20 11.31
N ASP A 254 -10.92 9.45 11.01
CA ASP A 254 -9.52 9.94 11.13
C ASP A 254 -8.93 9.77 12.55
N ALA A 255 -9.74 9.90 13.60
CA ALA A 255 -9.32 9.69 14.97
C ALA A 255 -8.78 8.25 15.20
N GLN A 256 -9.43 7.25 14.61
CA GLN A 256 -9.01 5.85 14.72
C GLN A 256 -7.73 5.60 13.90
N TRP A 257 -7.55 6.26 12.76
CA TRP A 257 -6.29 6.23 12.01
C TRP A 257 -5.09 6.72 12.83
N THR A 258 -5.30 7.72 13.67
CA THR A 258 -4.25 8.21 14.58
C THR A 258 -3.81 7.13 15.57
N VAL A 259 -4.77 6.38 16.13
CA VAL A 259 -4.48 5.24 17.03
C VAL A 259 -3.71 4.15 16.28
N PHE A 260 -4.14 3.78 15.07
CA PHE A 260 -3.48 2.73 14.28
C PHE A 260 -2.06 3.09 13.86
N ASN A 261 -1.85 4.35 13.49
CA ASN A 261 -0.51 4.87 13.15
C ASN A 261 0.40 4.89 14.38
N ARG A 262 -0.10 5.34 15.54
CA ARG A 262 0.69 5.41 16.79
C ARG A 262 1.02 4.03 17.36
N THR A 263 0.14 3.04 17.17
CA THR A 263 0.35 1.65 17.62
C THR A 263 0.99 0.74 16.57
N GLY A 264 1.21 1.23 15.35
CA GLY A 264 1.86 0.49 14.27
C GLY A 264 1.03 -0.67 13.70
N ILE A 265 -0.30 -0.66 13.85
CA ILE A 265 -1.20 -1.71 13.34
C ILE A 265 -1.96 -1.32 12.06
N THR A 266 -1.62 -0.19 11.42
CA THR A 266 -2.21 0.28 10.15
C THR A 266 -2.30 -0.84 9.09
N HIS A 267 -1.27 -1.68 9.01
CA HIS A 267 -1.18 -2.80 8.07
C HIS A 267 -2.10 -3.99 8.39
N LEU A 268 -2.61 -4.09 9.62
CA LEU A 268 -3.56 -5.12 10.06
C LEU A 268 -4.98 -4.77 9.63
N VAL A 269 -5.31 -3.48 9.68
CA VAL A 269 -6.62 -2.93 9.34
C VAL A 269 -6.81 -2.82 7.82
N SER A 270 -5.72 -2.54 7.09
CA SER A 270 -5.66 -2.87 5.67
C SER A 270 -5.66 -4.39 5.51
N ILE A 271 -6.38 -4.93 4.52
CA ILE A 271 -6.45 -6.38 4.30
C ILE A 271 -5.04 -6.94 4.13
N SER A 272 -4.59 -7.67 5.16
CA SER A 272 -3.24 -8.17 5.25
C SER A 272 -3.07 -9.41 4.38
N GLY A 273 -1.84 -9.66 3.92
CA GLY A 273 -1.51 -10.93 3.25
C GLY A 273 -1.75 -12.15 4.13
N LEU A 274 -1.72 -11.97 5.46
CA LEU A 274 -2.06 -13.04 6.39
C LEU A 274 -3.54 -13.42 6.29
N HIS A 275 -4.46 -12.46 6.16
CA HIS A 275 -5.89 -12.75 5.97
C HIS A 275 -6.14 -13.56 4.69
N VAL A 276 -5.54 -13.13 3.57
CA VAL A 276 -5.64 -13.82 2.27
C VAL A 276 -5.06 -15.23 2.36
N THR A 277 -3.90 -15.40 2.99
CA THR A 277 -3.24 -16.71 3.13
C THR A 277 -4.02 -17.66 4.05
N VAL A 278 -4.55 -17.16 5.17
CA VAL A 278 -5.38 -17.94 6.09
C VAL A 278 -6.65 -18.39 5.40
N PHE A 279 -7.33 -17.49 4.68
CA PHE A 279 -8.52 -17.83 3.91
C PHE A 279 -8.23 -18.88 2.84
N ALA A 280 -7.15 -18.71 2.06
CA ALA A 280 -6.70 -19.69 1.07
C ALA A 280 -6.42 -21.06 1.70
N THR A 281 -5.79 -21.07 2.89
CA THR A 281 -5.43 -22.29 3.60
C THR A 281 -6.65 -23.00 4.16
N ILE A 282 -7.62 -22.28 4.73
CA ILE A 282 -8.88 -22.86 5.24
C ILE A 282 -9.68 -23.46 4.08
N ALA A 283 -9.88 -22.69 3.00
CA ALA A 283 -10.58 -23.16 1.80
C ALA A 283 -9.87 -24.38 1.18
N GLY A 284 -8.55 -24.29 1.03
CA GLY A 284 -7.72 -25.38 0.52
C GLY A 284 -7.74 -26.62 1.43
N ALA A 285 -7.73 -26.46 2.76
CA ALA A 285 -7.79 -27.57 3.71
C ALA A 285 -9.15 -28.29 3.65
N LEU A 286 -10.25 -27.54 3.53
CA LEU A 286 -11.59 -28.10 3.33
C LEU A 286 -11.64 -28.90 2.02
N VAL A 287 -11.17 -28.32 0.91
CA VAL A 287 -11.08 -29.00 -0.38
C VAL A 287 -10.19 -30.25 -0.29
N PHE A 288 -9.05 -30.16 0.38
CA PHE A 288 -8.14 -31.29 0.57
C PHE A 288 -8.82 -32.43 1.34
N ALA A 289 -9.55 -32.11 2.42
CA ALA A 289 -10.28 -33.06 3.24
C ALA A 289 -11.42 -33.75 2.47
N LEU A 290 -12.09 -33.04 1.56
CA LEU A 290 -13.12 -33.60 0.70
C LEU A 290 -12.53 -34.43 -0.45
N ALA A 291 -11.53 -33.90 -1.16
CA ALA A 291 -10.89 -34.55 -2.30
C ALA A 291 -10.23 -35.89 -1.91
N ARG A 292 -9.60 -35.96 -0.72
CA ARG A 292 -8.95 -37.19 -0.24
C ARG A 292 -9.92 -38.32 0.11
N ARG A 293 -11.23 -38.05 0.23
CA ARG A 293 -12.26 -39.07 0.48
C ARG A 293 -12.67 -39.81 -0.80
N SER A 294 -12.34 -39.29 -1.97
CA SER A 294 -12.72 -39.88 -3.26
C SER A 294 -11.51 -40.48 -3.98
N VAL A 295 -11.48 -41.80 -4.09
CA VAL A 295 -10.44 -42.55 -4.83
C VAL A 295 -10.41 -42.15 -6.30
N ARG A 296 -11.57 -41.86 -6.91
CA ARG A 296 -11.67 -41.43 -8.32
C ARG A 296 -10.97 -40.08 -8.55
N ILE A 297 -11.09 -39.15 -7.61
CA ILE A 297 -10.48 -37.82 -7.75
C ILE A 297 -8.97 -37.91 -7.54
N THR A 298 -8.52 -38.66 -6.54
CA THR A 298 -7.10 -38.77 -6.19
C THR A 298 -6.28 -39.58 -7.20
N THR A 299 -6.93 -40.47 -7.96
CA THR A 299 -6.30 -41.19 -9.10
C THR A 299 -6.08 -40.29 -10.31
N LEU A 300 -6.97 -39.33 -10.57
CA LEU A 300 -6.82 -38.37 -11.67
C LEU A 300 -5.84 -37.24 -11.35
N CYS A 301 -5.89 -36.69 -10.12
CA CYS A 301 -5.03 -35.60 -9.72
C CYS A 301 -4.74 -35.65 -8.20
N PRO A 302 -3.48 -35.46 -7.77
CA PRO A 302 -3.15 -35.38 -6.35
C PRO A 302 -4.01 -34.35 -5.60
N ALA A 303 -4.65 -34.75 -4.49
CA ALA A 303 -5.54 -33.88 -3.71
C ALA A 303 -4.89 -32.55 -3.31
N ARG A 304 -3.56 -32.52 -3.13
CA ARG A 304 -2.79 -31.29 -2.83
C ARG A 304 -2.85 -30.27 -3.97
N LYS A 305 -2.78 -30.71 -5.23
CA LYS A 305 -2.87 -29.82 -6.42
C LYS A 305 -4.27 -29.23 -6.54
N ILE A 306 -5.30 -30.05 -6.34
CA ILE A 306 -6.70 -29.63 -6.33
C ILE A 306 -6.94 -28.60 -5.22
N ALA A 307 -6.51 -28.91 -3.99
CA ALA A 307 -6.63 -28.04 -2.83
C ALA A 307 -5.93 -26.69 -3.03
N ALA A 308 -4.69 -26.69 -3.53
CA ALA A 308 -3.96 -25.46 -3.81
C ALA A 308 -4.67 -24.61 -4.87
N THR A 309 -5.17 -25.25 -5.93
CA THR A 309 -5.84 -24.56 -7.04
C THR A 309 -7.18 -23.96 -6.61
N LEU A 310 -8.05 -24.73 -5.95
CA LEU A 310 -9.34 -24.21 -5.47
C LEU A 310 -9.17 -23.23 -4.31
N GLY A 311 -8.16 -23.42 -3.45
CA GLY A 311 -7.80 -22.43 -2.43
C GLY A 311 -7.32 -21.12 -3.04
N LEU A 312 -6.55 -21.16 -4.13
CA LEU A 312 -6.13 -19.98 -4.88
C LEU A 312 -7.31 -19.23 -5.51
N PHE A 313 -8.27 -19.95 -6.11
CA PHE A 313 -9.47 -19.33 -6.68
C PHE A 313 -10.38 -18.73 -5.60
N ALA A 314 -10.57 -19.43 -4.48
CA ALA A 314 -11.29 -18.90 -3.33
C ALA A 314 -10.64 -17.61 -2.81
N ALA A 315 -9.32 -17.62 -2.62
CA ALA A 315 -8.57 -16.43 -2.22
C ALA A 315 -8.66 -15.31 -3.25
N GLY A 316 -8.66 -15.62 -4.55
CA GLY A 316 -8.88 -14.64 -5.62
C GLY A 316 -10.26 -13.98 -5.52
N GLY A 317 -11.30 -14.76 -5.26
CA GLY A 317 -12.65 -14.25 -4.99
C GLY A 317 -12.67 -13.30 -3.78
N TYR A 318 -12.01 -13.67 -2.68
CA TYR A 318 -11.87 -12.79 -1.52
C TYR A 318 -11.08 -11.52 -1.85
N VAL A 319 -9.98 -11.60 -2.59
CA VAL A 319 -9.20 -10.42 -3.01
C VAL A 319 -10.02 -9.47 -3.87
N LEU A 320 -10.90 -9.98 -4.74
CA LEU A 320 -11.82 -9.14 -5.51
C LEU A 320 -12.84 -8.45 -4.61
N LEU A 321 -13.46 -9.18 -3.67
CA LEU A 321 -14.38 -8.60 -2.67
C LEU A 321 -13.69 -7.59 -1.75
N ALA A 322 -12.41 -7.79 -1.47
CA ALA A 322 -11.54 -6.89 -0.73
C ALA A 322 -11.20 -5.59 -1.49
N GLY A 323 -11.72 -5.38 -2.71
CA GLY A 323 -11.43 -4.21 -3.54
C GLY A 323 -10.15 -4.33 -4.38
N ALA A 324 -9.54 -5.52 -4.45
CA ALA A 324 -8.26 -5.79 -5.10
C ALA A 324 -7.14 -4.85 -4.62
N GLU A 325 -7.13 -4.56 -3.31
CA GLU A 325 -6.08 -3.77 -2.67
C GLU A 325 -4.69 -4.35 -2.96
N VAL A 326 -3.73 -3.48 -3.23
CA VAL A 326 -2.39 -3.86 -3.72
C VAL A 326 -1.72 -4.92 -2.82
N PRO A 327 -1.75 -4.85 -1.47
CA PRO A 327 -1.18 -5.88 -0.61
C PRO A 327 -1.84 -7.27 -0.74
N ALA A 328 -3.16 -7.29 -0.97
CA ALA A 328 -3.93 -8.52 -1.10
C ALA A 328 -3.64 -9.22 -2.43
N VAL A 329 -3.58 -8.45 -3.53
CA VAL A 329 -3.18 -8.92 -4.87
C VAL A 329 -1.77 -9.50 -4.86
N ARG A 330 -0.82 -8.84 -4.18
CA ARG A 330 0.56 -9.33 -4.02
C ARG A 330 0.62 -10.71 -3.37
N THR A 331 -0.17 -10.90 -2.31
CA THR A 331 -0.23 -12.17 -1.60
C THR A 331 -0.85 -13.25 -2.47
N TRP A 332 -1.94 -12.93 -3.17
CA TRP A 332 -2.56 -13.85 -4.12
C TRP A 332 -1.59 -14.24 -5.25
N ALA A 333 -0.80 -13.29 -5.77
CA ALA A 333 0.25 -13.57 -6.75
C ALA A 333 1.32 -14.53 -6.19
N MET A 334 1.74 -14.36 -4.93
CA MET A 334 2.65 -15.32 -4.26
C MET A 334 2.05 -16.73 -4.18
N LEU A 335 0.76 -16.84 -3.79
CA LEU A 335 0.04 -18.11 -3.76
C LEU A 335 -0.08 -18.72 -5.17
N ALA A 336 -0.31 -17.90 -6.19
CA ALA A 336 -0.39 -18.33 -7.58
C ALA A 336 0.94 -18.90 -8.08
N VAL A 337 2.04 -18.19 -7.87
CA VAL A 337 3.39 -18.66 -8.22
C VAL A 337 3.71 -19.98 -7.52
N GLY A 338 3.40 -20.11 -6.23
CA GLY A 338 3.59 -21.35 -5.48
C GLY A 338 2.75 -22.51 -6.04
N THR A 339 1.48 -22.24 -6.39
CA THR A 339 0.56 -23.23 -6.97
C THR A 339 1.03 -23.68 -8.35
N ILE A 340 1.47 -22.75 -9.19
CA ILE A 340 2.02 -23.03 -10.51
C ILE A 340 3.31 -23.88 -10.37
N GLY A 341 4.18 -23.54 -9.42
CA GLY A 341 5.38 -24.32 -9.11
C GLY A 341 5.04 -25.76 -8.67
N LEU A 342 3.97 -25.94 -7.90
CA LEU A 342 3.46 -27.27 -7.52
C LEU A 342 2.98 -28.06 -8.74
N TRP A 343 2.31 -27.42 -9.70
CA TRP A 343 1.87 -28.07 -10.94
C TRP A 343 3.03 -28.49 -11.84
N TRP A 344 4.09 -27.68 -11.94
CA TRP A 344 5.32 -28.02 -12.65
C TRP A 344 6.24 -29.03 -11.95
N GLY A 345 5.88 -29.51 -10.75
CA GLY A 345 6.72 -30.41 -9.95
C GLY A 345 8.00 -29.72 -9.45
N ARG A 346 8.02 -28.39 -9.44
CA ARG A 346 9.16 -27.55 -9.02
C ARG A 346 8.65 -26.43 -8.10
N PRO A 347 8.23 -26.75 -6.86
CA PRO A 347 7.67 -25.75 -5.95
C PRO A 347 8.63 -24.61 -5.56
N GLY A 348 9.93 -24.72 -5.89
CA GLY A 348 10.92 -23.71 -5.60
C GLY A 348 11.22 -23.59 -4.10
N THR A 349 12.17 -22.73 -3.74
CA THR A 349 12.31 -22.28 -2.35
C THR A 349 11.41 -21.06 -2.13
N ALA A 350 10.99 -20.81 -0.88
CA ALA A 350 10.16 -19.65 -0.55
C ALA A 350 10.78 -18.32 -1.04
N GLY A 351 12.12 -18.20 -0.99
CA GLY A 351 12.84 -17.03 -1.54
C GLY A 351 12.69 -16.87 -3.06
N ILE A 352 12.72 -17.95 -3.84
CA ILE A 352 12.51 -17.87 -5.30
C ILE A 352 11.05 -17.54 -5.61
N VAL A 353 10.10 -18.14 -4.90
CA VAL A 353 8.66 -17.81 -5.04
C VAL A 353 8.42 -16.33 -4.72
N TRP A 354 9.03 -15.82 -3.65
CA TRP A 354 8.97 -14.40 -3.28
C TRP A 354 9.55 -13.49 -4.37
N LEU A 355 10.71 -13.82 -4.95
CA LEU A 355 11.33 -13.06 -6.05
C LEU A 355 10.53 -13.12 -7.35
N MET A 356 9.95 -14.28 -7.68
CA MET A 356 9.06 -14.42 -8.83
C MET A 356 7.77 -13.63 -8.64
N ALA A 357 7.20 -13.62 -7.43
CA ALA A 357 6.03 -12.82 -7.12
C ALA A 357 6.33 -11.31 -7.18
N LEU A 358 7.52 -10.89 -6.70
CA LEU A 358 8.00 -9.52 -6.85
C LEU A 358 8.03 -9.11 -8.33
N ALA A 359 8.65 -9.93 -9.18
CA ALA A 359 8.69 -9.66 -10.62
C ALA A 359 7.29 -9.66 -11.26
N ALA A 360 6.43 -10.63 -10.93
CA ALA A 360 5.07 -10.72 -11.49
C ALA A 360 4.21 -9.50 -11.13
N VAL A 361 4.29 -9.03 -9.88
CA VAL A 361 3.59 -7.83 -9.43
C VAL A 361 4.08 -6.61 -10.18
N LEU A 362 5.40 -6.43 -10.32
CA LEU A 362 5.96 -5.27 -11.03
C LEU A 362 5.78 -5.31 -12.55
N VAL A 363 5.65 -6.49 -13.13
CA VAL A 363 5.23 -6.64 -14.53
C VAL A 363 3.77 -6.18 -14.66
N TRP A 364 2.88 -6.57 -13.75
CA TRP A 364 1.48 -6.13 -13.82
C TRP A 364 1.31 -4.64 -13.54
N ASP A 365 1.94 -4.16 -12.47
CA ASP A 365 1.84 -2.82 -11.90
C ASP A 365 3.24 -2.28 -11.53
N PRO A 366 3.91 -1.59 -12.47
CA PRO A 366 5.22 -0.99 -12.21
C PRO A 366 5.14 0.24 -11.27
N TRP A 367 3.94 0.80 -11.05
CA TRP A 367 3.73 1.95 -10.15
C TRP A 367 3.67 1.53 -8.69
N ALA A 368 3.52 0.23 -8.41
CA ALA A 368 3.53 -0.30 -7.05
C ALA A 368 4.75 0.16 -6.23
N THR A 369 5.90 0.43 -6.86
CA THR A 369 7.09 0.96 -6.17
C THR A 369 6.94 2.38 -5.62
N LEU A 370 5.96 3.15 -6.09
CA LEU A 370 5.62 4.48 -5.54
C LEU A 370 4.91 4.35 -4.19
N SER A 371 4.22 3.25 -3.96
CA SER A 371 3.45 3.01 -2.74
C SER A 371 4.37 2.57 -1.59
N PRO A 372 4.39 3.27 -0.43
CA PRO A 372 5.13 2.82 0.74
C PRO A 372 4.75 1.39 1.18
N GLY A 373 3.46 1.03 1.02
CA GLY A 373 2.96 -0.29 1.38
C GLY A 373 3.58 -1.44 0.57
N PHE A 374 4.12 -1.18 -0.63
CA PHE A 374 4.88 -2.17 -1.41
C PHE A 374 6.17 -2.56 -0.70
N TRP A 375 6.98 -1.57 -0.34
CA TRP A 375 8.28 -1.77 0.31
C TRP A 375 8.14 -2.40 1.68
N LEU A 376 7.18 -1.96 2.49
CA LEU A 376 6.94 -2.56 3.81
C LEU A 376 6.50 -4.02 3.72
N SER A 377 5.67 -4.36 2.73
CA SER A 377 5.14 -5.73 2.57
C SER A 377 6.20 -6.70 2.06
N PHE A 378 6.81 -6.41 0.90
CA PHE A 378 7.87 -7.27 0.35
C PHE A 378 9.09 -7.28 1.26
N GLY A 379 9.43 -6.14 1.88
CA GLY A 379 10.49 -6.00 2.87
C GLY A 379 10.23 -6.86 4.11
N ALA A 380 9.03 -6.85 4.68
CA ALA A 380 8.69 -7.68 5.85
C ALA A 380 8.90 -9.17 5.57
N VAL A 381 8.32 -9.66 4.45
CA VAL A 381 8.45 -11.06 4.05
C VAL A 381 9.91 -11.41 3.73
N GLY A 382 10.62 -10.51 3.04
CA GLY A 382 12.04 -10.65 2.73
C GLY A 382 12.90 -10.76 3.99
N MET A 383 12.67 -9.90 5.00
CA MET A 383 13.37 -9.94 6.29
C MET A 383 13.07 -11.22 7.07
N LEU A 384 11.82 -11.69 7.07
CA LEU A 384 11.45 -12.97 7.68
C LEU A 384 12.12 -14.15 7.00
N LEU A 385 12.12 -14.19 5.66
CA LEU A 385 12.79 -15.24 4.87
C LEU A 385 14.31 -15.21 5.06
N TYR A 386 14.90 -14.02 5.05
CA TYR A 386 16.34 -13.82 5.28
C TYR A 386 16.74 -14.27 6.69
N ALA A 387 15.99 -13.85 7.71
CA ALA A 387 16.23 -14.30 9.07
C ALA A 387 16.02 -15.81 9.22
N ALA A 388 15.03 -16.40 8.56
CA ALA A 388 14.79 -17.85 8.59
C ALA A 388 15.87 -18.65 7.82
N SER A 389 16.59 -18.04 6.88
CA SER A 389 17.62 -18.69 6.10
C SER A 389 18.80 -19.18 6.96
N GLY A 390 19.31 -20.38 6.66
CA GLY A 390 20.45 -20.97 7.38
C GLY A 390 20.11 -21.58 8.75
N ARG A 391 18.82 -21.68 9.10
CA ARG A 391 18.39 -22.37 10.33
C ARG A 391 17.79 -23.71 9.97
N ILE A 392 18.55 -24.77 10.22
CA ILE A 392 18.00 -26.12 10.32
C ILE A 392 17.38 -26.17 11.71
N ASP A 393 16.11 -25.80 11.83
CA ASP A 393 15.36 -26.15 13.03
C ASP A 393 15.30 -27.68 13.05
N ALA A 394 16.14 -28.31 13.87
CA ALA A 394 15.97 -29.71 14.23
C ALA A 394 14.51 -29.85 14.69
N ALA A 395 13.78 -30.75 14.04
CA ALA A 395 12.42 -31.09 14.41
C ALA A 395 12.47 -31.83 15.74
N ASP A 396 12.77 -31.11 16.82
CA ASP A 396 12.80 -31.68 18.15
C ASP A 396 11.35 -31.98 18.55
N GLU A 397 11.04 -33.26 18.76
CA GLU A 397 9.82 -33.74 19.41
C GLU A 397 9.83 -33.30 20.88
N LYS A 398 9.62 -32.00 21.14
CA LYS A 398 9.58 -31.45 22.50
C LYS A 398 8.19 -31.65 23.13
N PRO A 399 8.11 -31.94 24.44
CA PRO A 399 6.85 -32.08 25.17
C PRO A 399 5.94 -30.84 25.03
N ARG A 400 4.61 -31.03 25.17
CA ARG A 400 3.58 -29.99 24.93
C ARG A 400 3.89 -28.64 25.60
N HIS A 401 4.41 -28.63 26.84
CA HIS A 401 4.78 -27.39 27.56
C HIS A 401 5.98 -26.66 26.93
N ALA A 402 6.96 -27.38 26.39
CA ALA A 402 8.10 -26.81 25.67
C ALA A 402 7.70 -26.31 24.26
N ARG A 403 6.61 -26.84 23.69
CA ARG A 403 6.06 -26.40 22.40
C ARG A 403 5.48 -24.98 22.47
N TRP A 404 4.74 -24.65 23.53
CA TRP A 404 4.22 -23.29 23.76
C TRP A 404 5.34 -22.26 23.96
N LYS A 405 6.34 -22.58 24.79
CA LYS A 405 7.54 -21.72 24.95
C LYS A 405 8.27 -21.50 23.63
N THR A 406 8.39 -22.54 22.82
CA THR A 406 9.03 -22.45 21.49
C THR A 406 8.23 -21.60 20.52
N LEU A 407 6.89 -21.72 20.53
CA LEU A 407 6.00 -20.90 19.72
C LEU A 407 6.10 -19.42 20.10
N ILE A 408 5.99 -19.09 21.39
CA ILE A 408 6.14 -17.71 21.89
C ILE A 408 7.50 -17.14 21.48
N ARG A 409 8.59 -17.90 21.67
CA ARG A 409 9.93 -17.46 21.29
C ARG A 409 10.05 -17.21 19.78
N ARG A 410 9.44 -18.07 18.95
CA ARG A 410 9.42 -17.90 17.48
C ARG A 410 8.63 -16.67 17.07
N SER A 411 7.44 -16.47 17.63
CA SER A 411 6.60 -15.30 17.35
C SER A 411 7.25 -14.00 17.81
N ALA A 412 7.80 -13.97 19.04
CA ALA A 412 8.54 -12.82 19.55
C ALA A 412 9.74 -12.50 18.65
N ARG A 413 10.50 -13.51 18.22
CA ARG A 413 11.62 -13.33 17.29
C ARG A 413 11.17 -12.79 15.94
N ALA A 414 10.10 -13.33 15.37
CA ALA A 414 9.54 -12.84 14.11
C ALA A 414 9.14 -11.36 14.24
N GLN A 415 8.50 -10.99 15.35
CA GLN A 415 8.14 -9.60 15.65
C GLN A 415 9.36 -8.69 15.76
N TRP A 416 10.43 -9.13 16.43
CA TRP A 416 11.68 -8.37 16.52
C TRP A 416 12.39 -8.23 15.18
N VAL A 417 12.43 -9.29 14.37
CA VAL A 417 13.02 -9.26 13.03
C VAL A 417 12.31 -8.24 12.13
N VAL A 418 10.97 -8.24 12.13
CA VAL A 418 10.19 -7.31 11.32
C VAL A 418 10.31 -5.89 11.85
N THR A 419 10.18 -5.68 13.17
CA THR A 419 10.31 -4.36 13.79
C THR A 419 11.68 -3.75 13.47
N LEU A 420 12.78 -4.44 13.82
CA LEU A 420 14.13 -3.93 13.59
C LEU A 420 14.48 -3.83 12.11
N GLY A 421 14.10 -4.85 11.32
CA GLY A 421 14.41 -4.91 9.89
C GLY A 421 13.70 -3.84 9.06
N LEU A 422 12.52 -3.38 9.50
CA LEU A 422 11.77 -2.32 8.80
C LEU A 422 12.05 -0.91 9.34
N THR A 423 12.65 -0.76 10.53
CA THR A 423 12.96 0.56 11.13
C THR A 423 13.57 1.58 10.15
N PRO A 424 14.61 1.24 9.36
CA PRO A 424 15.20 2.21 8.42
C PRO A 424 14.23 2.64 7.33
N LEU A 425 13.40 1.70 6.84
CA LEU A 425 12.41 1.98 5.81
C LEU A 425 11.26 2.82 6.36
N THR A 426 10.75 2.50 7.56
CA THR A 426 9.68 3.28 8.18
C THR A 426 10.14 4.70 8.54
N LEU A 427 11.38 4.87 9.00
CA LEU A 427 11.95 6.20 9.24
C LEU A 427 12.17 6.97 7.94
N GLY A 428 12.64 6.31 6.88
CA GLY A 428 12.80 6.95 5.57
C GLY A 428 11.49 7.31 4.87
N LEU A 429 10.41 6.58 5.13
CA LEU A 429 9.12 6.77 4.47
C LEU A 429 8.12 7.62 5.27
N PHE A 430 8.15 7.54 6.60
CA PHE A 430 7.15 8.18 7.48
C PHE A 430 7.75 9.01 8.59
N GLU A 431 9.08 9.05 8.73
CA GLU A 431 9.79 9.84 9.75
C GLU A 431 9.42 9.45 11.19
N GLN A 432 8.79 8.29 11.35
CA GLN A 432 8.25 7.80 12.61
C GLN A 432 8.33 6.28 12.73
N VAL A 433 8.46 5.80 13.97
CA VAL A 433 8.43 4.39 14.35
C VAL A 433 7.58 4.23 15.59
N SER A 434 6.64 3.31 15.57
CA SER A 434 5.87 2.96 16.77
C SER A 434 6.70 2.03 17.67
N LEU A 435 7.03 2.50 18.88
CA LEU A 435 7.78 1.72 19.87
C LEU A 435 6.90 0.67 20.55
N VAL A 436 5.59 0.92 20.64
CA VAL A 436 4.61 -0.02 21.20
C VAL A 436 4.15 -1.07 20.17
N SER A 437 4.52 -0.92 18.90
CA SER A 437 4.14 -1.83 17.82
C SER A 437 4.42 -3.31 18.09
N PRO A 438 5.58 -3.73 18.65
CA PRO A 438 5.80 -5.14 18.98
C PRO A 438 4.76 -5.71 19.95
N LEU A 439 4.40 -4.93 20.97
CA LEU A 439 3.40 -5.33 21.98
C LEU A 439 1.99 -5.31 21.38
N ALA A 440 1.64 -4.23 20.69
CA ALA A 440 0.35 -4.09 20.01
C ALA A 440 0.11 -5.24 19.02
N ASN A 441 1.07 -5.55 18.16
CA ASN A 441 0.97 -6.62 17.17
C ASN A 441 0.97 -8.02 17.79
N ALA A 442 1.67 -8.24 18.91
CA ALA A 442 1.64 -9.52 19.61
C ALA A 442 0.23 -9.91 20.08
N VAL A 443 -0.61 -8.93 20.40
CA VAL A 443 -2.01 -9.12 20.83
C VAL A 443 -2.98 -9.00 19.65
N ALA A 444 -2.82 -7.97 18.82
CA ALA A 444 -3.76 -7.66 17.74
C ALA A 444 -3.73 -8.71 16.61
N ILE A 445 -2.54 -9.17 16.18
CA ILE A 445 -2.44 -10.12 15.06
C ILE A 445 -3.21 -11.42 15.36
N PRO A 446 -3.01 -12.11 16.50
CA PRO A 446 -3.75 -13.33 16.79
C PRO A 446 -5.26 -13.12 16.89
N ILE A 447 -5.71 -12.08 17.61
CA ILE A 447 -7.14 -11.81 17.83
C ILE A 447 -7.82 -11.49 16.50
N VAL A 448 -7.22 -10.62 15.68
CA VAL A 448 -7.83 -10.21 14.41
C VAL A 448 -7.77 -11.34 13.40
N THR A 449 -6.63 -12.01 13.25
CA THR A 449 -6.44 -13.04 12.21
C THR A 449 -7.20 -14.33 12.53
N ALA A 450 -7.20 -14.79 13.78
CA ALA A 450 -7.81 -16.06 14.15
C ALA A 450 -9.24 -15.92 14.71
N GLY A 451 -9.62 -14.73 15.20
CA GLY A 451 -10.95 -14.45 15.76
C GLY A 451 -11.78 -13.56 14.84
N VAL A 452 -11.44 -12.27 14.76
CA VAL A 452 -12.28 -11.24 14.12
C VAL A 452 -12.52 -11.54 12.65
N VAL A 453 -11.48 -11.81 11.86
CA VAL A 453 -11.59 -12.01 10.41
C VAL A 453 -12.40 -13.27 10.07
N PRO A 454 -12.13 -14.47 10.64
CA PRO A 454 -12.96 -15.64 10.39
C PRO A 454 -14.44 -15.43 10.75
N LEU A 455 -14.73 -14.80 11.89
CA LEU A 455 -16.10 -14.49 12.30
C LEU A 455 -16.75 -13.51 11.32
N ALA A 456 -16.09 -12.43 10.96
CA ALA A 456 -16.63 -11.43 10.04
C ALA A 456 -16.83 -12.00 8.63
N LEU A 457 -15.90 -12.81 8.13
CA LEU A 457 -16.04 -13.51 6.84
C LEU A 457 -17.16 -14.56 6.87
N SER A 458 -17.39 -15.22 8.02
CA SER A 458 -18.51 -16.14 8.16
C SER A 458 -19.86 -15.45 7.98
N GLY A 459 -19.99 -14.16 8.35
CA GLY A 459 -21.21 -13.35 8.13
C GLY A 459 -21.48 -13.01 6.67
N ILE A 460 -20.49 -13.16 5.77
CA ILE A 460 -20.71 -13.08 4.32
C ILE A 460 -21.30 -14.40 3.80
N VAL A 461 -20.73 -15.53 4.23
CA VAL A 461 -21.10 -16.87 3.73
C VAL A 461 -22.42 -17.33 4.31
N LEU A 462 -22.58 -17.16 5.63
CA LEU A 462 -23.77 -17.46 6.40
C LEU A 462 -24.47 -16.13 6.63
N PRO A 463 -25.73 -15.95 6.25
CA PRO A 463 -26.41 -14.68 6.37
C PRO A 463 -26.84 -14.41 7.83
N TRP A 464 -25.90 -14.46 8.77
CA TRP A 464 -26.11 -14.25 10.20
C TRP A 464 -25.45 -12.95 10.64
N ASP A 465 -26.27 -11.99 11.04
CA ASP A 465 -25.78 -10.69 11.54
C ASP A 465 -25.04 -10.86 12.89
N LEU A 466 -25.35 -11.94 13.61
CA LEU A 466 -24.67 -12.37 14.84
C LEU A 466 -23.15 -12.56 14.64
N SER A 467 -22.72 -12.97 13.44
CA SER A 467 -21.29 -13.12 13.12
C SER A 467 -20.56 -11.77 13.12
N PHE A 468 -21.20 -10.70 12.63
CA PHE A 468 -20.64 -9.35 12.67
C PHE A 468 -20.61 -8.80 14.09
N GLN A 469 -21.66 -9.04 14.87
CA GLN A 469 -21.72 -8.65 16.29
C GLN A 469 -20.66 -9.38 17.12
N ALA A 470 -20.45 -10.68 16.89
CA ALA A 470 -19.40 -11.45 17.55
C ALA A 470 -17.99 -10.95 17.16
N ALA A 471 -17.77 -10.64 15.88
CA ALA A 471 -16.53 -10.03 15.43
C ALA A 471 -16.29 -8.67 16.08
N HIS A 472 -17.34 -7.85 16.19
CA HIS A 472 -17.30 -6.55 16.89
C HIS A 472 -16.98 -6.71 18.38
N ALA A 473 -17.64 -7.65 19.07
CA ALA A 473 -17.41 -7.92 20.49
C ALA A 473 -15.96 -8.32 20.80
N LEU A 474 -15.24 -8.91 19.85
CA LEU A 474 -13.80 -9.18 19.97
C LEU A 474 -12.95 -7.94 19.65
N VAL A 475 -13.31 -7.16 18.63
CA VAL A 475 -12.48 -6.05 18.16
C VAL A 475 -12.59 -4.82 19.06
N ALA A 476 -13.77 -4.52 19.60
CA ALA A 476 -14.00 -3.33 20.41
C ALA A 476 -13.09 -3.23 21.65
N PRO A 477 -12.99 -4.25 22.53
CA PRO A 477 -12.08 -4.18 23.69
C PRO A 477 -10.60 -4.15 23.27
N LEU A 478 -10.24 -4.82 22.17
CA LEU A 478 -8.90 -4.75 21.60
C LEU A 478 -8.55 -3.31 21.21
N LEU A 479 -9.45 -2.62 20.50
CA LEU A 479 -9.22 -1.26 20.04
C LEU A 479 -9.17 -0.26 21.19
N GLN A 480 -10.00 -0.41 22.22
CA GLN A 480 -9.90 0.38 23.45
C GLN A 480 -8.56 0.17 24.16
N GLY A 481 -8.06 -1.06 24.24
CA GLY A 481 -6.72 -1.34 24.78
C GLY A 481 -5.60 -0.71 23.95
N LEU A 482 -5.77 -0.62 22.64
CA LEU A 482 -4.83 0.05 21.73
C LEU A 482 -4.88 1.57 21.86
N GLU A 483 -6.05 2.16 22.13
CA GLU A 483 -6.18 3.59 22.46
C GLU A 483 -5.36 3.95 23.72
N TRP A 484 -5.41 3.11 24.75
CA TRP A 484 -4.57 3.27 25.94
C TRP A 484 -3.06 3.20 25.60
N LEU A 485 -2.64 2.24 24.78
CA LEU A 485 -1.25 2.17 24.32
C LEU A 485 -0.85 3.37 23.46
N ALA A 486 -1.76 3.87 22.62
CA ALA A 486 -1.52 5.04 21.77
C ALA A 486 -1.35 6.33 22.58
N ALA A 487 -2.05 6.45 23.72
CA ALA A 487 -1.97 7.61 24.60
C ALA A 487 -0.60 7.76 25.28
N ALA A 488 0.22 6.69 25.33
CA ALA A 488 1.56 6.77 25.89
C ALA A 488 2.42 7.79 25.11
N PRO A 489 3.17 8.70 25.79
CA PRO A 489 3.98 9.71 25.11
C PRO A 489 5.01 9.12 24.14
N ALA A 490 5.60 7.97 24.51
CA ALA A 490 6.59 7.26 23.72
C ALA A 490 5.98 6.26 22.71
N ALA A 491 4.65 6.22 22.52
CA ALA A 491 4.01 5.25 21.63
C ALA A 491 4.55 5.33 20.20
N ALA A 492 4.72 6.55 19.70
CA ALA A 492 5.32 6.85 18.42
C ALA A 492 6.55 7.73 18.61
N TRP A 493 7.71 7.18 18.29
CA TRP A 493 8.93 7.96 18.14
C TRP A 493 8.90 8.67 16.79
N GLN A 494 9.09 9.99 16.80
CA GLN A 494 9.15 10.83 15.60
C GLN A 494 10.51 11.52 15.53
N GLN A 495 11.05 11.64 14.32
CA GLN A 495 12.30 12.34 14.07
C GLN A 495 12.28 13.12 12.77
N HIS A 496 13.38 13.81 12.46
CA HIS A 496 13.56 14.47 11.17
C HIS A 496 13.62 13.46 10.02
N ALA A 497 13.40 13.93 8.81
CA ALA A 497 13.63 13.12 7.62
C ALA A 497 15.10 12.68 7.57
N PRO A 498 15.39 11.36 7.53
CA PRO A 498 16.76 10.91 7.36
C PRO A 498 17.22 11.17 5.93
N LEU A 499 18.48 11.57 5.76
CA LEU A 499 19.08 11.68 4.43
C LEU A 499 19.05 10.32 3.72
N ARG A 500 18.80 10.31 2.41
CA ARG A 500 18.61 9.06 1.64
C ARG A 500 19.75 8.06 1.81
N TRP A 501 21.00 8.54 1.92
CA TRP A 501 22.16 7.67 2.10
C TRP A 501 22.20 7.02 3.49
N THR A 502 21.71 7.70 4.54
CA THR A 502 21.68 7.13 5.91
C THR A 502 20.61 6.04 6.04
N VAL A 503 19.55 6.11 5.23
CA VAL A 503 18.58 5.03 5.08
C VAL A 503 19.25 3.80 4.46
N VAL A 504 20.07 3.98 3.42
CA VAL A 504 20.82 2.87 2.80
C VAL A 504 21.79 2.22 3.79
N THR A 505 22.55 3.01 4.55
CA THR A 505 23.44 2.46 5.59
C THR A 505 22.65 1.78 6.70
N GLY A 506 21.50 2.32 7.09
CA GLY A 506 20.60 1.71 8.06
C GLY A 506 20.02 0.36 7.59
N VAL A 507 19.59 0.27 6.33
CA VAL A 507 19.14 -1.00 5.73
C VAL A 507 20.29 -2.01 5.69
N ALA A 508 21.50 -1.61 5.29
CA ALA A 508 22.66 -2.49 5.31
C ALA A 508 23.02 -2.95 6.73
N GLY A 509 22.99 -2.04 7.70
CA GLY A 509 23.22 -2.31 9.12
C GLY A 509 22.20 -3.30 9.70
N THR A 510 20.91 -3.11 9.42
CA THR A 510 19.87 -4.05 9.86
C THR A 510 20.02 -5.44 9.24
N LEU A 511 20.30 -5.52 7.93
CA LEU A 511 20.57 -6.80 7.26
C LEU A 511 21.78 -7.53 7.85
N TRP A 512 22.84 -6.80 8.22
CA TRP A 512 24.01 -7.39 8.88
C TRP A 512 23.71 -7.81 10.31
N LEU A 513 23.00 -6.98 11.08
CA LEU A 513 22.59 -7.28 12.45
C LEU A 513 21.72 -8.55 12.50
N LEU A 514 20.79 -8.69 11.55
CA LEU A 514 19.86 -9.80 11.44
C LEU A 514 20.40 -11.01 10.68
N ALA A 515 21.67 -10.98 10.26
CA ALA A 515 22.28 -12.04 9.48
C ALA A 515 22.18 -13.42 10.18
N PRO A 516 22.18 -14.53 9.40
CA PRO A 516 22.19 -15.89 9.96
C PRO A 516 23.33 -16.13 10.98
N HIS A 517 23.15 -17.15 11.81
CA HIS A 517 24.18 -17.53 12.79
C HIS A 517 25.49 -17.92 12.07
N GLY A 518 26.63 -17.39 12.52
CA GLY A 518 27.94 -17.64 11.92
C GLY A 518 28.59 -16.43 11.23
N VAL A 519 27.84 -15.33 11.00
CA VAL A 519 28.44 -14.08 10.49
C VAL A 519 29.12 -13.32 11.64
N PRO A 520 30.42 -12.99 11.54
CA PRO A 520 31.14 -12.27 12.60
C PRO A 520 30.71 -10.79 12.68
N GLY A 521 30.92 -10.19 13.86
CA GLY A 521 30.77 -8.73 14.04
C GLY A 521 29.35 -8.19 13.94
N ARG A 522 28.31 -9.02 14.12
CA ARG A 522 26.90 -8.60 13.99
C ARG A 522 26.51 -7.41 14.88
N VAL A 523 27.04 -7.35 16.09
CA VAL A 523 26.78 -6.26 17.05
C VAL A 523 27.32 -4.93 16.52
N TRP A 524 28.46 -4.94 15.82
CA TRP A 524 29.06 -3.73 15.24
C TRP A 524 28.23 -3.12 14.11
N ALA A 525 27.26 -3.86 13.55
CA ALA A 525 26.32 -3.29 12.58
C ALA A 525 25.41 -2.20 13.16
N ILE A 526 25.32 -2.08 14.49
CA ILE A 526 24.66 -0.95 15.14
C ILE A 526 25.34 0.37 14.74
N LEU A 527 26.66 0.37 14.49
CA LEU A 527 27.37 1.58 14.03
C LEU A 527 26.87 2.07 12.66
N TRP A 528 26.40 1.16 11.80
CA TRP A 528 25.84 1.51 10.49
C TRP A 528 24.43 2.11 10.59
N LEU A 529 23.77 1.93 11.74
CA LEU A 529 22.49 2.55 12.06
C LEU A 529 22.65 3.95 12.65
N VAL A 530 23.78 4.29 13.27
CA VAL A 530 23.98 5.59 13.93
C VAL A 530 23.72 6.79 13.00
N PRO A 531 24.19 6.81 11.73
CA PRO A 531 23.93 7.94 10.84
C PRO A 531 22.44 8.22 10.61
N LEU A 532 21.58 7.20 10.71
CA LEU A 532 20.12 7.31 10.53
C LEU A 532 19.46 8.21 11.60
N PHE A 533 20.06 8.30 12.78
CA PHE A 533 19.52 9.02 13.94
C PHE A 533 20.23 10.33 14.23
N VAL A 534 21.50 10.46 13.81
CA VAL A 534 22.35 11.59 14.19
C VAL A 534 22.53 12.60 13.05
N VAL A 535 22.56 12.14 11.79
CA VAL A 535 22.82 13.02 10.66
C VAL A 535 21.52 13.68 10.22
N ARG A 536 21.49 15.01 10.36
CA ARG A 536 20.39 15.89 9.96
C ARG A 536 20.87 16.90 8.92
N GLU A 537 19.93 17.53 8.24
CA GLU A 537 20.25 18.69 7.41
C GLU A 537 20.87 19.81 8.26
N ALA A 538 21.86 20.49 7.70
CA ALA A 538 22.51 21.60 8.38
C ALA A 538 21.51 22.75 8.56
N PRO A 539 21.40 23.31 9.78
CA PRO A 539 20.60 24.52 9.99
C PRO A 539 21.22 25.69 9.22
N PRO A 540 20.45 26.78 9.00
CA PRO A 540 20.99 28.01 8.40
C PRO A 540 22.23 28.53 9.12
N GLU A 541 23.11 29.21 8.37
CA GLU A 541 24.30 29.85 8.93
C GLU A 541 23.92 30.95 9.92
N SER A 542 24.81 31.22 10.89
CA SER A 542 24.59 32.28 11.88
C SER A 542 24.39 33.63 11.18
N GLY A 543 23.33 34.36 11.57
CA GLY A 543 22.96 35.63 10.94
C GLY A 543 22.11 35.51 9.68
N THR A 544 21.80 34.29 9.23
CA THR A 544 20.89 34.03 8.10
C THR A 544 19.61 33.34 8.56
N PHE A 545 18.56 33.44 7.75
CA PHE A 545 17.32 32.70 7.93
C PHE A 545 16.91 32.04 6.62
N ARG A 546 16.13 30.96 6.73
CA ARG A 546 15.45 30.30 5.62
C ARG A 546 13.96 30.58 5.74
N LEU A 547 13.39 31.26 4.76
CA LEU A 547 11.96 31.44 4.62
C LEU A 547 11.41 30.39 3.64
N THR A 548 10.51 29.55 4.10
CA THR A 548 9.80 28.58 3.27
C THR A 548 8.31 28.92 3.24
N VAL A 549 7.80 29.28 2.08
CA VAL A 549 6.35 29.46 1.85
C VAL A 549 5.78 28.10 1.46
N LEU A 550 4.83 27.60 2.25
CA LEU A 550 4.19 26.31 2.03
C LEU A 550 3.01 26.46 1.09
N ASP A 551 2.88 25.51 0.16
CA ASP A 551 1.75 25.41 -0.73
C ASP A 551 0.54 24.82 0.02
N VAL A 552 -0.28 25.71 0.60
CA VAL A 552 -1.52 25.36 1.32
C VAL A 552 -2.77 25.51 0.45
N GLY A 553 -2.59 25.72 -0.87
CA GLY A 553 -3.68 26.05 -1.78
C GLY A 553 -4.18 27.48 -1.58
N GLN A 554 -5.36 27.65 -0.98
CA GLN A 554 -5.94 28.97 -0.70
C GLN A 554 -5.55 29.45 0.70
N GLY A 555 -4.71 30.47 0.80
CA GLY A 555 -4.27 31.06 2.07
C GLY A 555 -2.75 31.19 2.14
N LEU A 556 -2.25 31.46 3.35
CA LEU A 556 -0.82 31.60 3.63
C LEU A 556 -0.39 30.62 4.72
N ALA A 557 0.79 30.03 4.55
CA ALA A 557 1.56 29.44 5.62
C ALA A 557 3.05 29.61 5.27
N ALA A 558 3.82 30.23 6.15
CA ALA A 558 5.24 30.45 5.95
C ALA A 558 6.03 30.06 7.19
N VAL A 559 7.16 29.39 7.00
CA VAL A 559 8.07 28.97 8.06
C VAL A 559 9.38 29.74 7.92
N VAL A 560 9.74 30.48 8.97
CA VAL A 560 11.03 31.16 9.09
C VAL A 560 11.90 30.35 10.03
N ALA A 561 12.92 29.69 9.49
CA ALA A 561 13.88 28.92 10.26
C ALA A 561 15.22 29.66 10.34
N MET A 562 15.76 29.78 11.54
CA MET A 562 17.09 30.29 11.87
C MET A 562 17.90 29.15 12.48
N ARG A 563 19.15 29.42 12.88
CA ARG A 563 20.02 28.38 13.45
C ARG A 563 19.44 27.70 14.70
N HIS A 564 18.78 28.49 15.54
CA HIS A 564 18.27 28.07 16.84
C HIS A 564 16.79 28.41 17.05
N HIS A 565 16.19 29.16 16.13
CA HIS A 565 14.82 29.65 16.26
C HIS A 565 13.98 29.26 15.04
N ALA A 566 12.70 29.02 15.23
CA ALA A 566 11.73 28.79 14.16
C ALA A 566 10.42 29.50 14.46
N LEU A 567 9.89 30.21 13.47
CA LEU A 567 8.61 30.90 13.53
C LEU A 567 7.70 30.43 12.40
N VAL A 568 6.42 30.26 12.70
CA VAL A 568 5.38 29.99 11.69
C VAL A 568 4.49 31.21 11.58
N PHE A 569 4.23 31.65 10.35
CA PHE A 569 3.29 32.71 10.02
C PHE A 569 2.12 32.10 9.25
N ASP A 570 0.94 32.11 9.86
CA ASP A 570 -0.30 31.43 9.45
C ASP A 570 -0.17 29.91 9.29
N ALA A 571 -1.31 29.22 9.31
CA ALA A 571 -1.38 27.75 9.27
C ALA A 571 -2.13 27.20 8.04
N GLY A 572 -2.50 28.08 7.09
CA GLY A 572 -3.36 27.74 5.96
C GLY A 572 -4.81 27.45 6.36
N PRO A 573 -5.66 27.07 5.40
CA PRO A 573 -7.10 27.00 5.59
C PRO A 573 -7.57 25.71 6.27
N ARG A 574 -8.75 25.78 6.89
CA ARG A 574 -9.54 24.60 7.26
C ARG A 574 -10.26 23.98 6.06
N PHE A 575 -9.98 22.72 5.73
CA PHE A 575 -10.62 22.01 4.61
C PHE A 575 -12.00 21.42 4.98
N HIS A 576 -12.16 20.85 6.17
CA HIS A 576 -13.39 20.30 6.73
C HIS A 576 -13.31 20.17 8.27
N GLU A 577 -14.36 19.67 8.92
CA GLU A 577 -14.43 19.58 10.39
C GLU A 577 -13.22 18.86 11.01
N THR A 578 -12.71 17.82 10.35
CA THR A 578 -11.60 16.97 10.84
C THR A 578 -10.28 17.17 10.09
N ALA A 579 -10.19 18.15 9.18
CA ALA A 579 -8.96 18.37 8.43
C ALA A 579 -8.68 19.83 8.07
N ASP A 580 -7.43 20.19 8.23
CA ASP A 580 -6.87 21.52 7.98
C ASP A 580 -5.46 21.42 7.37
N ALA A 581 -4.98 22.52 6.83
CA ALA A 581 -3.63 22.62 6.28
C ALA A 581 -2.54 22.51 7.37
N GLY A 582 -2.81 22.93 8.60
CA GLY A 582 -1.90 22.80 9.73
C GLY A 582 -1.45 21.35 9.96
N GLY A 583 -2.41 20.43 10.12
CA GLY A 583 -2.16 19.02 10.34
C GLY A 583 -1.69 18.26 9.10
N ARG A 584 -2.13 18.67 7.90
CA ARG A 584 -1.81 17.96 6.64
C ARG A 584 -0.55 18.44 5.93
N ILE A 585 -0.10 19.67 6.19
CA ILE A 585 0.98 20.33 5.44
C ILE A 585 2.03 20.89 6.40
N VAL A 586 1.64 21.77 7.33
CA VAL A 586 2.58 22.47 8.21
C VAL A 586 3.29 21.51 9.17
N ALA A 587 2.54 20.70 9.93
CA ALA A 587 3.10 19.76 10.89
C ALA A 587 3.99 18.66 10.25
N PRO A 588 3.62 18.05 9.09
CA PRO A 588 4.54 17.20 8.34
C PRO A 588 5.82 17.93 7.90
N PHE A 589 5.73 19.17 7.39
CA PHE A 589 6.91 19.93 6.97
C PHE A 589 7.87 20.24 8.14
N LEU A 590 7.33 20.65 9.30
CA LEU A 590 8.14 20.91 10.49
C LEU A 590 8.86 19.64 10.96
N ARG A 591 8.18 18.48 10.93
CA ARG A 591 8.81 17.18 11.21
C ARG A 591 9.89 16.85 10.19
N HIS A 592 9.61 16.98 8.90
CA HIS A 592 10.53 16.69 7.82
C HIS A 592 11.86 17.42 7.99
N THR A 593 11.79 18.72 8.30
CA THR A 593 12.95 19.60 8.52
C THR A 593 13.60 19.46 9.90
N GLY A 594 12.99 18.70 10.82
CA GLY A 594 13.51 18.46 12.16
C GLY A 594 13.25 19.59 13.15
N ILE A 595 12.34 20.52 12.84
CA ILE A 595 11.90 21.59 13.73
C ILE A 595 10.95 21.00 14.78
N ARG A 596 11.43 20.92 16.03
CA ARG A 596 10.67 20.33 17.15
C ARG A 596 9.96 21.36 18.02
N TYR A 597 10.45 22.60 18.01
CA TYR A 597 9.96 23.69 18.83
C TYR A 597 9.80 24.91 17.95
N LEU A 598 8.74 25.67 18.18
CA LEU A 598 8.47 26.95 17.55
C LEU A 598 8.63 28.04 18.62
N ASP A 599 9.38 29.09 18.31
CA ASP A 599 9.51 30.27 19.15
C ASP A 599 8.28 31.18 19.02
N GLY A 600 7.56 31.08 17.90
CA GLY A 600 6.33 31.82 17.69
C GLY A 600 5.44 31.22 16.61
N LEU A 601 4.14 31.36 16.81
CA LEU A 601 3.11 31.20 15.79
C LEU A 601 2.38 32.55 15.67
N ILE A 602 2.54 33.21 14.52
CA ILE A 602 1.84 34.44 14.20
C ILE A 602 0.62 34.08 13.37
N VAL A 603 -0.55 34.52 13.80
CA VAL A 603 -1.82 34.35 13.11
C VAL A 603 -2.28 35.73 12.65
N SER A 604 -2.33 35.95 11.35
CA SER A 604 -2.59 37.26 10.75
C SER A 604 -4.05 37.71 10.90
N HIS A 605 -5.00 36.76 10.92
CA HIS A 605 -6.44 37.00 11.07
C HIS A 605 -7.16 35.76 11.61
N VAL A 606 -8.37 35.95 12.14
CA VAL A 606 -9.14 34.91 12.86
C VAL A 606 -9.80 33.89 11.91
N ASP A 607 -9.90 34.17 10.61
CA ASP A 607 -10.64 33.33 9.65
C ASP A 607 -9.86 32.10 9.11
N LEU A 608 -8.81 31.66 9.81
CA LEU A 608 -7.95 30.53 9.40
C LEU A 608 -8.49 29.15 9.80
#